data_AF-A0A1I2JTY9-F1
#
_entry.id   AF-A0A1I2JTY9-F1
#
_cell.length_a   1.000
_cell.length_b   1.000
_cell.length_c   1.000
_cell.angle_alpha   90.00
_cell.angle_beta   90.00
_cell.angle_gamma   90.00
#
_symmetry.space_group_name_H-M   'P 1'
#
loop_
_entity.id
_entity.type
_entity.pdbx_description
1 polymer ?
#
loop_
_entity_poly.entity_id
_entity_poly.type
_entity_poly.pdbx_seq_one_letter_code
_entity_poly.pdbx_strand_id
1 'polypeptide(L)'
;MFLKYFYDKHLAQASYLIGCQATGEAAVIDPARNIEPYLLVAQEEGFSITRALETHIHADFVSGVTELARRTGAVIYHSSEGAENGGYTLDPYLPQQGLNHGDVVSVGNVKLRTLHTPGHTPEHISFELTDGAQAEQPMGVFTGDFVFVGDVGRPDLLEKAAGVKDSADKGARQMFHSLQQFKAYEDYVQIWPGHGAGSACGKALGAVPTSTVGYERRYNPAFQLTEEEEFVRFLLDGQPEPPAYFATMKRVNPSGMTPLAEVPGGVLMDLKGDSVAALAASASAMVIDTRSARDFAGGSIPGTINLPYPGPFAEWMGRLADGAVDLYMIAELNHVDEIRTILTSMGMDRIKGFFAPGVVKTATSLRSYTNSTPKEVEYEKKVKDLQILDVRYQDEWEAGHISDAIHIPLPELMEEAGRLSNDQPVAVHCASGIRSAIAASILLKHGYEVINMVGGFNRWQQEQLLTTSGSGKGVTEVS
;
A
#
# COMPACT_ATOMS: atom_id res chain seq x y z
N MET A 1 14.55 23.35 -18.90
CA MET A 1 14.46 22.17 -18.02
C MET A 1 13.19 21.39 -18.35
N PHE A 2 13.22 20.06 -18.29
CA PHE A 2 12.06 19.19 -18.41
C PHE A 2 11.72 18.59 -17.03
N LEU A 3 10.44 18.48 -16.71
CA LEU A 3 9.92 17.80 -15.53
C LEU A 3 8.61 17.11 -15.93
N LYS A 4 8.52 15.79 -15.70
CA LYS A 4 7.30 15.01 -15.89
C LYS A 4 6.98 14.18 -14.65
N TYR A 5 5.71 14.22 -14.29
CA TYR A 5 5.10 13.47 -13.20
C TYR A 5 4.53 12.14 -13.71
N PHE A 6 4.76 11.06 -12.97
CA PHE A 6 4.18 9.74 -13.17
C PHE A 6 3.46 9.33 -11.89
N TYR A 7 2.35 8.59 -12.03
CA TYR A 7 1.55 8.18 -10.88
C TYR A 7 1.03 6.75 -11.03
N ASP A 8 1.35 5.91 -10.05
CA ASP A 8 0.72 4.61 -9.88
C ASP A 8 -0.54 4.77 -9.03
N LYS A 9 -1.71 4.70 -9.69
CA LYS A 9 -3.02 4.81 -9.04
C LYS A 9 -3.31 3.69 -8.03
N HIS A 10 -2.64 2.54 -8.14
CA HIS A 10 -2.89 1.36 -7.30
C HIS A 10 -2.15 1.45 -5.97
N LEU A 11 -0.97 2.09 -5.99
CA LEU A 11 -0.13 2.32 -4.80
C LEU A 11 -0.22 3.76 -4.29
N ALA A 12 -0.90 4.63 -5.04
CA ALA A 12 -0.93 6.07 -4.83
C ALA A 12 0.46 6.72 -4.84
N GLN A 13 1.39 6.15 -5.61
CA GLN A 13 2.82 6.47 -5.65
C GLN A 13 3.14 7.43 -6.80
N ALA A 14 3.96 8.43 -6.52
CA ALA A 14 4.40 9.46 -7.45
C ALA A 14 5.92 9.38 -7.69
N SER A 15 6.30 9.43 -8.96
CA SER A 15 7.69 9.47 -9.39
C SER A 15 7.90 10.54 -10.46
N TYR A 16 9.15 10.96 -10.64
CA TYR A 16 9.46 12.15 -11.45
C TYR A 16 10.62 11.89 -12.40
N LEU A 17 10.43 12.24 -13.67
CA LEU A 17 11.52 12.35 -14.65
C LEU A 17 11.89 13.81 -14.81
N ILE A 18 13.14 14.16 -14.53
CA ILE A 18 13.71 15.47 -14.80
C ILE A 18 14.75 15.38 -15.91
N GLY A 19 14.85 16.41 -16.75
CA GLY A 19 15.75 16.42 -17.89
C GLY A 19 16.37 17.79 -18.17
N CYS A 20 17.63 17.78 -18.58
CA CYS A 20 18.32 18.93 -19.14
C CYS A 20 18.26 18.88 -20.67
N GLN A 21 17.36 19.66 -21.28
CA GLN A 21 17.22 19.72 -22.74
C GLN A 21 18.51 20.16 -23.47
N ALA A 22 19.39 20.91 -22.80
CA ALA A 22 20.64 21.36 -23.40
C ALA A 22 21.70 20.25 -23.53
N THR A 23 21.71 19.30 -22.58
CA THR A 23 22.72 18.22 -22.56
C THR A 23 22.13 16.84 -22.89
N GLY A 24 20.82 16.69 -22.87
CA GLY A 24 20.13 15.40 -23.02
C GLY A 24 20.19 14.53 -21.75
N GLU A 25 20.84 14.98 -20.67
CA GLU A 25 20.90 14.19 -19.44
C GLU A 25 19.56 14.24 -18.69
N ALA A 26 19.14 13.09 -18.14
CA ALA A 26 17.94 12.99 -17.32
C ALA A 26 18.16 12.14 -16.06
N ALA A 27 17.24 12.31 -15.11
CA ALA A 27 17.20 11.58 -13.87
C ALA A 27 15.76 11.20 -13.49
N VAL A 28 15.60 10.05 -12.84
CA VAL A 28 14.31 9.63 -12.27
C VAL A 28 14.41 9.64 -10.74
N ILE A 29 13.44 10.23 -10.07
CA ILE A 29 13.31 10.26 -8.61
C ILE A 29 12.19 9.31 -8.21
N ASP A 30 12.47 8.44 -7.24
CA ASP A 30 11.60 7.37 -6.73
C ASP A 30 10.96 6.51 -7.83
N PRO A 31 11.78 5.92 -8.73
CA PRO A 31 11.27 5.12 -9.82
C PRO A 31 10.48 3.90 -9.29
N ALA A 32 9.27 3.71 -9.80
CA ALA A 32 8.58 2.42 -9.69
C ALA A 32 9.41 1.29 -10.32
N ARG A 33 9.20 0.04 -9.86
CA ARG A 33 9.89 -1.14 -10.39
C ARG A 33 9.75 -1.31 -11.90
N ASN A 34 8.56 -1.06 -12.45
CA ASN A 34 8.34 -1.04 -13.89
C ASN A 34 8.87 0.29 -14.45
N ILE A 35 10.03 0.23 -15.10
CA ILE A 35 10.74 1.41 -15.59
C ILE A 35 10.39 1.82 -17.03
N GLU A 36 9.63 0.98 -17.75
CA GLU A 36 9.32 1.21 -19.17
C GLU A 36 8.66 2.58 -19.45
N PRO A 37 7.73 3.09 -18.60
CA PRO A 37 7.18 4.43 -18.79
C PRO A 37 8.25 5.54 -18.81
N TYR A 38 9.29 5.42 -17.99
CA TYR A 38 10.38 6.41 -17.96
C TYR A 38 11.25 6.31 -19.20
N LEU A 39 11.59 5.09 -19.63
CA LEU A 39 12.41 4.84 -20.82
C LEU A 39 11.73 5.36 -22.09
N LEU A 40 10.42 5.14 -22.22
CA LEU A 40 9.64 5.62 -23.35
C LEU A 40 9.64 7.15 -23.43
N VAL A 41 9.34 7.83 -22.32
CA VAL A 41 9.36 9.30 -22.29
C VAL A 41 10.76 9.84 -22.54
N ALA A 42 11.79 9.23 -21.96
CA ALA A 42 13.16 9.66 -22.20
C ALA A 42 13.53 9.52 -23.69
N GLN A 43 13.13 8.44 -24.35
CA GLN A 43 13.35 8.24 -25.78
C GLN A 43 12.60 9.29 -26.62
N GLU A 44 11.31 9.54 -26.32
CA GLU A 44 10.48 10.52 -27.02
C GLU A 44 11.04 11.94 -26.93
N GLU A 45 11.58 12.30 -25.77
CA GLU A 45 12.11 13.63 -25.47
C GLU A 45 13.62 13.79 -25.77
N GLY A 46 14.28 12.71 -26.23
CA GLY A 46 15.70 12.72 -26.58
C GLY A 46 16.66 12.75 -25.37
N PHE A 47 16.23 12.19 -24.24
CA PHE A 47 17.01 12.10 -23.02
C PHE A 47 17.74 10.76 -22.84
N SER A 48 18.87 10.80 -22.13
CA SER A 48 19.56 9.65 -21.56
C SER A 48 19.41 9.67 -20.04
N ILE A 49 18.66 8.70 -19.49
CA ILE A 49 18.54 8.53 -18.04
C ILE A 49 19.89 8.05 -17.50
N THR A 50 20.50 8.90 -16.68
CA THR A 50 21.89 8.74 -16.20
C THR A 50 21.98 8.77 -14.69
N ARG A 51 20.90 9.15 -14.01
CA ARG A 51 20.76 9.10 -12.55
C ARG A 51 19.42 8.48 -12.16
N ALA A 52 19.44 7.62 -11.14
CA ALA A 52 18.26 7.11 -10.47
C ALA A 52 18.38 7.51 -9.00
N LEU A 53 17.47 8.33 -8.51
CA LEU A 53 17.51 8.88 -7.15
C LEU A 53 16.39 8.29 -6.31
N GLU A 54 16.69 8.05 -5.05
CA GLU A 54 15.73 7.57 -4.06
C GLU A 54 15.68 8.51 -2.87
N THR A 55 14.48 8.91 -2.45
CA THR A 55 14.28 9.77 -1.27
C THR A 55 14.47 8.99 0.03
N HIS A 56 14.01 7.75 0.08
CA HIS A 56 14.11 6.89 1.25
C HIS A 56 13.90 5.41 0.89
N ILE A 57 14.20 4.51 1.82
CA ILE A 57 13.91 3.09 1.64
C ILE A 57 12.39 2.91 1.73
N HIS A 58 11.74 2.80 0.56
CA HIS A 58 10.29 2.69 0.43
C HIS A 58 9.72 1.49 1.18
N ALA A 59 8.51 1.65 1.73
CA ALA A 59 7.84 0.60 2.51
C ALA A 59 6.69 -0.06 1.73
N ASP A 60 6.26 0.49 0.61
CA ASP A 60 4.97 0.18 0.00
C ASP A 60 5.07 -0.22 -1.48
N PHE A 61 6.26 -0.08 -2.07
CA PHE A 61 6.58 -0.61 -3.38
C PHE A 61 8.05 -0.99 -3.51
N VAL A 62 8.36 -1.78 -4.52
CA VAL A 62 9.73 -2.15 -4.89
C VAL A 62 10.34 -1.03 -5.72
N SER A 63 11.44 -0.47 -5.24
CA SER A 63 12.17 0.57 -5.96
C SER A 63 12.77 0.06 -7.27
N GLY A 64 12.61 0.86 -8.32
CA GLY A 64 13.16 0.66 -9.65
C GLY A 64 14.58 1.18 -9.85
N VAL A 65 15.26 1.70 -8.82
CA VAL A 65 16.60 2.30 -8.99
C VAL A 65 17.62 1.29 -9.52
N THR A 66 17.55 0.04 -9.04
CA THR A 66 18.44 -1.03 -9.51
C THR A 66 18.07 -1.52 -10.92
N GLU A 67 16.79 -1.50 -11.28
CA GLU A 67 16.32 -1.83 -12.63
C GLU A 67 16.80 -0.76 -13.64
N LEU A 68 16.66 0.53 -13.30
CA LEU A 68 17.20 1.62 -14.10
C LEU A 68 18.72 1.51 -14.26
N ALA A 69 19.46 1.31 -13.17
CA ALA A 69 20.91 1.19 -13.21
C ALA A 69 21.38 0.05 -14.12
N ARG A 70 20.73 -1.12 -14.04
CA ARG A 70 21.04 -2.28 -14.90
C ARG A 70 20.71 -2.03 -16.37
N ARG A 71 19.58 -1.38 -16.66
CA ARG A 71 19.06 -1.18 -18.02
C ARG A 71 19.70 0.01 -18.74
N THR A 72 20.19 1.00 -18.01
CA THR A 72 20.67 2.28 -18.58
C THR A 72 22.11 2.61 -18.22
N GLY A 73 22.69 1.98 -17.21
CA GLY A 73 23.96 2.38 -16.61
C GLY A 73 23.86 3.62 -15.71
N ALA A 74 22.64 4.07 -15.37
CA ALA A 74 22.43 5.21 -14.47
C ALA A 74 23.05 4.97 -13.10
N VAL A 75 23.65 6.02 -12.53
CA VAL A 75 24.17 6.00 -11.15
C VAL A 75 23.00 6.05 -10.18
N ILE A 76 22.99 5.14 -9.21
CA ILE A 76 22.03 5.12 -8.11
C ILE A 76 22.47 6.14 -7.06
N TYR A 77 21.60 7.09 -6.73
CA TYR A 77 21.80 8.03 -5.64
C TYR A 77 20.83 7.71 -4.52
N HIS A 78 21.37 7.41 -3.35
CA HIS A 78 20.61 7.03 -2.17
C HIS A 78 21.14 7.78 -0.95
N SER A 79 20.40 7.77 0.16
CA SER A 79 20.88 8.40 1.40
C SER A 79 22.03 7.61 2.03
N SER A 80 23.03 8.32 2.54
CA SER A 80 24.05 7.83 3.48
C SER A 80 23.74 8.19 4.93
N GLU A 81 22.71 9.01 5.16
CA GLU A 81 22.27 9.44 6.49
C GLU A 81 21.53 8.30 7.19
N GLY A 82 21.54 8.27 8.52
CA GLY A 82 20.78 7.27 9.29
C GLY A 82 21.22 5.81 9.07
N ALA A 83 22.40 5.58 8.50
CA ALA A 83 22.93 4.25 8.16
C ALA A 83 23.05 3.31 9.38
N GLU A 84 23.15 3.84 10.60
CA GLU A 84 23.10 3.06 11.83
C GLU A 84 21.79 2.29 12.04
N ASN A 85 20.74 2.61 11.26
CA ASN A 85 19.43 1.96 11.27
C ASN A 85 19.24 0.93 10.15
N GLY A 86 20.31 0.54 9.44
CA GLY A 86 20.30 -0.55 8.45
C GLY A 86 20.85 -0.15 7.07
N GLY A 87 20.65 1.11 6.66
CA GLY A 87 21.22 1.69 5.44
C GLY A 87 20.94 0.90 4.16
N TYR A 88 21.68 1.21 3.09
CA TYR A 88 21.62 0.52 1.80
C TYR A 88 22.72 -0.55 1.69
N THR A 89 22.39 -1.68 1.09
CA THR A 89 23.27 -2.84 0.84
C THR A 89 23.14 -3.33 -0.61
N LEU A 90 23.04 -2.38 -1.54
CA LEU A 90 22.86 -2.65 -2.96
C LEU A 90 24.04 -3.41 -3.56
N ASP A 91 23.78 -4.06 -4.70
CA ASP A 91 24.80 -4.76 -5.49
C ASP A 91 26.03 -3.85 -5.75
N PRO A 92 27.22 -4.22 -5.25
CA PRO A 92 28.41 -3.37 -5.34
C PRO A 92 28.93 -3.18 -6.77
N TYR A 93 28.44 -3.97 -7.73
CA TYR A 93 28.78 -3.82 -9.15
C TYR A 93 27.90 -2.79 -9.88
N LEU A 94 26.81 -2.32 -9.26
CA LEU A 94 26.02 -1.23 -9.81
C LEU A 94 26.68 0.12 -9.46
N PRO A 95 26.69 1.08 -10.40
CA PRO A 95 27.19 2.42 -10.10
C PRO A 95 26.28 3.08 -9.07
N GLN A 96 26.84 3.46 -7.93
CA GLN A 96 26.08 4.02 -6.82
C GLN A 96 26.88 5.10 -6.07
N GLN A 97 26.16 6.06 -5.49
CA GLN A 97 26.71 7.13 -4.68
C GLN A 97 25.75 7.44 -3.53
N GLY A 98 26.23 7.27 -2.30
CA GLY A 98 25.53 7.71 -1.12
C GLY A 98 25.62 9.23 -0.93
N LEU A 99 24.53 9.85 -0.49
CA LEU A 99 24.36 11.29 -0.34
C LEU A 99 24.16 11.69 1.12
N ASN A 100 24.81 12.77 1.54
CA ASN A 100 24.59 13.43 2.82
C ASN A 100 23.89 14.77 2.62
N HIS A 101 23.44 15.40 3.71
CA HIS A 101 22.89 16.75 3.67
C HIS A 101 23.85 17.74 2.98
N GLY A 102 23.34 18.51 2.01
CA GLY A 102 24.09 19.54 1.29
C GLY A 102 24.83 19.07 0.05
N ASP A 103 24.94 17.75 -0.19
CA ASP A 103 25.50 17.23 -1.44
C ASP A 103 24.66 17.67 -2.64
N VAL A 104 25.29 17.79 -3.81
CA VAL A 104 24.61 18.25 -5.04
C VAL A 104 24.78 17.24 -6.16
N VAL A 105 23.65 16.78 -6.70
CA VAL A 105 23.59 15.97 -7.93
C VAL A 105 23.27 16.89 -9.11
N SER A 106 24.16 16.92 -10.10
CA SER A 106 23.93 17.69 -11.33
C SER A 106 23.36 16.79 -12.43
N VAL A 107 22.35 17.28 -13.14
CA VAL A 107 21.76 16.66 -14.34
C VAL A 107 21.82 17.70 -15.45
N GLY A 108 22.94 17.75 -16.18
CA GLY A 108 23.28 18.91 -17.01
C GLY A 108 23.24 20.22 -16.21
N ASN A 109 22.36 21.14 -16.61
CA ASN A 109 22.17 22.43 -15.93
C ASN A 109 21.25 22.36 -14.69
N VAL A 110 20.51 21.26 -14.51
CA VAL A 110 19.62 21.08 -13.35
C VAL A 110 20.47 20.66 -12.14
N LYS A 111 20.26 21.32 -10.99
CA LYS A 111 20.94 20.99 -9.75
C LYS A 111 19.94 20.48 -8.72
N LEU A 112 20.23 19.34 -8.12
CA LEU A 112 19.49 18.77 -7.00
C LEU A 112 20.36 18.85 -5.75
N ARG A 113 20.03 19.72 -4.79
CA ARG A 113 20.69 19.76 -3.48
C ARG A 113 19.96 18.83 -2.52
N THR A 114 20.71 17.92 -1.91
CA THR A 114 20.20 16.94 -0.94
C THR A 114 19.89 17.62 0.39
N LEU A 115 18.72 17.34 0.95
CA LEU A 115 18.30 17.78 2.27
C LEU A 115 18.00 16.56 3.14
N HIS A 116 18.81 16.30 4.17
CA HIS A 116 18.41 15.33 5.20
C HIS A 116 17.14 15.81 5.91
N THR A 117 16.08 15.01 5.82
CA THR A 117 14.72 15.33 6.28
C THR A 117 14.13 14.14 7.03
N PRO A 118 14.78 13.69 8.13
CA PRO A 118 14.33 12.52 8.87
C PRO A 118 12.96 12.77 9.48
N GLY A 119 12.17 11.71 9.56
CA GLY A 119 10.83 11.75 10.14
C GLY A 119 10.04 10.52 9.76
N HIS A 120 9.73 10.40 8.46
CA HIS A 120 9.13 9.20 7.90
C HIS A 120 10.06 7.98 8.05
N THR A 121 11.32 8.16 7.66
CA THR A 121 12.41 7.23 7.96
C THR A 121 13.64 8.00 8.46
N PRO A 122 14.56 7.35 9.20
CA PRO A 122 15.78 7.99 9.69
C PRO A 122 16.71 8.48 8.58
N GLU A 123 16.78 7.76 7.47
CA GLU A 123 17.64 8.08 6.32
C GLU A 123 17.01 9.09 5.35
N HIS A 124 15.72 9.42 5.50
CA HIS A 124 14.96 10.17 4.49
C HIS A 124 15.67 11.46 4.04
N ILE A 125 15.81 11.62 2.72
CA ILE A 125 16.33 12.81 2.06
C ILE A 125 15.30 13.39 1.08
N SER A 126 15.28 14.71 0.98
CA SER A 126 14.52 15.45 -0.04
C SER A 126 15.49 16.07 -1.05
N PHE A 127 15.03 16.35 -2.27
CA PHE A 127 15.86 16.96 -3.31
C PHE A 127 15.33 18.36 -3.66
N GLU A 128 16.08 19.40 -3.27
CA GLU A 128 15.80 20.77 -3.70
C GLU A 128 16.30 20.97 -5.14
N LEU A 129 15.39 21.31 -6.05
CA LEU A 129 15.71 21.53 -7.45
C LEU A 129 15.92 23.01 -7.75
N THR A 130 16.99 23.30 -8.48
CA THR A 130 17.25 24.60 -9.09
C THR A 130 17.48 24.44 -10.60
N ASP A 131 16.76 25.21 -11.42
CA ASP A 131 17.06 25.32 -12.86
C ASP A 131 18.27 26.24 -13.06
N GLY A 132 19.47 25.66 -12.94
CA GLY A 132 20.73 26.39 -13.00
C GLY A 132 21.03 27.07 -14.34
N ALA A 133 20.20 26.88 -15.36
CA ALA A 133 20.28 27.64 -16.60
C ALA A 133 19.58 29.02 -16.52
N GLN A 134 18.64 29.20 -15.59
CA GLN A 134 17.74 30.37 -15.53
C GLN A 134 17.72 31.07 -14.18
N ALA A 135 17.96 30.35 -13.08
CA ALA A 135 17.77 30.86 -11.73
C ALA A 135 18.86 30.38 -10.77
N GLU A 136 19.12 31.19 -9.75
CA GLU A 136 19.95 30.83 -8.59
C GLU A 136 19.12 30.33 -7.40
N GLN A 137 17.81 30.60 -7.43
CA GLN A 137 16.86 30.24 -6.38
C GLN A 137 16.15 28.92 -6.70
N PRO A 138 15.74 28.15 -5.68
CA PRO A 138 15.11 26.85 -5.87
C PRO A 138 13.73 26.96 -6.50
N MET A 139 13.39 26.08 -7.44
CA MET A 139 12.06 26.00 -8.04
C MET A 139 11.07 25.22 -7.17
N GLY A 140 11.55 24.16 -6.54
CA GLY A 140 10.72 23.21 -5.81
C GLY A 140 11.55 22.15 -5.12
N VAL A 141 10.90 21.35 -4.29
CA VAL A 141 11.51 20.27 -3.55
C VAL A 141 10.75 18.98 -3.83
N PHE A 142 11.48 17.93 -4.22
CA PHE A 142 10.97 16.56 -4.20
C PHE A 142 11.01 16.10 -2.76
N THR A 143 9.84 16.08 -2.13
CA THR A 143 9.70 15.88 -0.69
C THR A 143 9.58 14.42 -0.30
N GLY A 144 9.50 13.48 -1.25
CA GLY A 144 9.29 12.07 -0.94
C GLY A 144 8.11 11.90 0.01
N ASP A 145 8.33 11.15 1.09
CA ASP A 145 7.33 10.92 2.13
C ASP A 145 7.55 11.82 3.37
N PHE A 146 8.31 12.90 3.23
CA PHE A 146 8.46 13.91 4.29
C PHE A 146 7.23 14.83 4.37
N VAL A 147 6.93 15.56 3.30
CA VAL A 147 5.78 16.48 3.23
C VAL A 147 4.88 16.10 2.04
N PHE A 148 3.59 15.92 2.32
CA PHE A 148 2.55 15.66 1.34
C PHE A 148 1.70 16.92 1.10
N VAL A 149 0.76 16.81 0.15
CA VAL A 149 -0.30 17.82 0.01
C VAL A 149 -1.33 17.61 1.13
N GLY A 150 -1.36 18.52 2.09
CA GLY A 150 -2.28 18.51 3.23
C GLY A 150 -1.87 17.64 4.42
N ASP A 151 -0.74 16.94 4.37
CA ASP A 151 -0.27 16.04 5.44
C ASP A 151 1.26 15.90 5.47
N VAL A 152 1.80 15.08 6.37
CA VAL A 152 3.22 14.68 6.45
C VAL A 152 3.35 13.16 6.61
N GLY A 153 4.55 12.62 6.36
CA GLY A 153 4.83 11.20 6.51
C GLY A 153 4.57 10.65 7.91
N ARG A 154 4.06 9.43 7.99
CA ARG A 154 3.95 8.70 9.25
C ARG A 154 5.33 8.23 9.77
N PRO A 155 5.62 8.29 11.08
CA PRO A 155 6.92 7.88 11.64
C PRO A 155 6.95 6.47 12.24
N ASP A 156 5.82 5.77 12.28
CA ASP A 156 5.62 4.52 13.06
C ASP A 156 5.87 3.23 12.27
N LEU A 157 6.24 3.30 10.99
CA LEU A 157 6.45 2.11 10.16
C LEU A 157 7.61 1.24 10.65
N LEU A 158 8.70 1.83 11.14
CA LEU A 158 9.81 1.05 11.71
C LEU A 158 9.38 0.27 12.96
N GLU A 159 8.48 0.84 13.75
CA GLU A 159 7.96 0.19 14.94
C GLU A 159 6.97 -0.92 14.58
N LYS A 160 5.98 -0.60 13.75
CA LYS A 160 4.90 -1.53 13.38
C LYS A 160 5.32 -2.62 12.40
N ALA A 161 6.17 -2.31 11.42
CA ALA A 161 6.57 -3.27 10.37
C ALA A 161 7.94 -3.91 10.61
N ALA A 162 8.89 -3.19 11.25
CA ALA A 162 10.24 -3.70 11.50
C ALA A 162 10.52 -4.04 12.98
N GLY A 163 9.56 -3.82 13.88
CA GLY A 163 9.66 -4.18 15.30
C GLY A 163 10.66 -3.33 16.10
N VAL A 164 11.05 -2.15 15.58
CA VAL A 164 11.99 -1.25 16.26
C VAL A 164 11.24 -0.46 17.33
N LYS A 165 11.33 -0.92 18.58
CA LYS A 165 10.69 -0.28 19.73
C LYS A 165 11.06 1.19 19.86
N ASP A 166 10.08 2.00 20.28
CA ASP A 166 10.22 3.43 20.57
C ASP A 166 10.71 4.27 19.37
N SER A 167 10.61 3.75 18.15
CA SER A 167 11.05 4.47 16.94
C SER A 167 10.01 5.48 16.45
N ALA A 168 8.71 5.28 16.74
CA ALA A 168 7.67 6.19 16.31
C ALA A 168 7.77 7.56 16.97
N ASP A 169 7.99 7.63 18.29
CA ASP A 169 8.18 8.91 19.03
C ASP A 169 9.42 9.66 18.54
N LYS A 170 10.55 8.95 18.40
CA LYS A 170 11.80 9.52 17.88
C LYS A 170 11.60 10.07 16.46
N GLY A 171 10.95 9.30 15.58
CA GLY A 171 10.64 9.72 14.22
C GLY A 171 9.70 10.94 14.19
N ALA A 172 8.71 11.00 15.07
CA ALA A 172 7.80 12.15 15.17
C ALA A 172 8.53 13.45 15.58
N ARG A 173 9.48 13.37 16.51
CA ARG A 173 10.32 14.51 16.91
C ARG A 173 11.27 14.94 15.79
N GLN A 174 11.88 13.97 15.09
CA GLN A 174 12.69 14.26 13.90
C GLN A 174 11.87 14.95 12.81
N MET A 175 10.66 14.45 12.54
CA MET A 175 9.72 15.06 11.60
C MET A 175 9.42 16.51 11.97
N PHE A 176 9.15 16.79 13.25
CA PHE A 176 8.92 18.15 13.73
C PHE A 176 10.10 19.07 13.41
N HIS A 177 11.34 18.67 13.73
CA HIS A 177 12.53 19.47 13.46
C HIS A 177 12.79 19.69 11.96
N SER A 178 12.64 18.63 11.15
CA SER A 178 12.72 18.71 9.68
C SER A 178 11.69 19.70 9.13
N LEU A 179 10.47 19.66 9.66
CA LEU A 179 9.38 20.54 9.25
C LEU A 179 9.64 22.01 9.62
N GLN A 180 10.22 22.29 10.78
CA GLN A 180 10.58 23.67 11.15
C GLN A 180 11.62 24.27 10.19
N GLN A 181 12.59 23.47 9.74
CA GLN A 181 13.55 23.90 8.73
C GLN A 181 12.87 24.12 7.37
N PHE A 182 11.98 23.21 6.96
CA PHE A 182 11.26 23.30 5.69
C PHE A 182 10.31 24.50 5.63
N LYS A 183 9.70 24.88 6.76
CA LYS A 183 8.86 26.09 6.88
C LYS A 183 9.61 27.37 6.51
N ALA A 184 10.94 27.40 6.56
CA ALA A 184 11.74 28.58 6.23
C ALA A 184 11.89 28.86 4.72
N TYR A 185 11.45 27.94 3.85
CA TYR A 185 11.47 28.16 2.39
C TYR A 185 10.51 29.27 1.96
N GLU A 186 10.79 29.89 0.81
CA GLU A 186 9.91 30.90 0.22
C GLU A 186 8.57 30.29 -0.24
N ASP A 187 7.50 31.09 -0.17
CA ASP A 187 6.13 30.63 -0.42
C ASP A 187 5.90 30.03 -1.81
N TYR A 188 6.71 30.43 -2.80
CA TYR A 188 6.58 30.02 -4.20
C TYR A 188 7.18 28.63 -4.48
N VAL A 189 7.96 28.09 -3.55
CA VAL A 189 8.69 26.82 -3.74
C VAL A 189 7.67 25.68 -3.84
N GLN A 190 7.73 24.94 -4.95
CA GLN A 190 6.84 23.80 -5.20
C GLN A 190 7.15 22.61 -4.30
N ILE A 191 6.12 21.81 -4.02
CA ILE A 191 6.21 20.55 -3.27
C ILE A 191 5.80 19.42 -4.21
N TRP A 192 6.71 18.47 -4.39
CA TRP A 192 6.55 17.29 -5.23
C TRP A 192 6.71 16.02 -4.38
N PRO A 193 5.61 15.50 -3.81
CA PRO A 193 5.64 14.36 -2.89
C PRO A 193 5.87 13.01 -3.58
N GLY A 194 6.24 11.99 -2.80
CA GLY A 194 6.33 10.59 -3.22
C GLY A 194 4.98 9.86 -3.26
N HIS A 195 3.95 10.40 -2.59
CA HIS A 195 2.61 9.81 -2.53
C HIS A 195 1.46 10.83 -2.60
N GLY A 196 0.26 10.34 -2.91
CA GLY A 196 -0.99 11.11 -2.93
C GLY A 196 -2.16 10.38 -2.26
N ALA A 197 -3.39 10.87 -2.49
CA ALA A 197 -4.60 10.31 -1.89
C ALA A 197 -4.73 8.78 -2.07
N GLY A 198 -4.93 8.09 -0.95
CA GLY A 198 -5.11 6.64 -0.89
C GLY A 198 -3.89 5.85 -0.40
N SER A 199 -2.71 6.48 -0.27
CA SER A 199 -1.53 5.82 0.30
C SER A 199 -1.67 5.57 1.80
N ALA A 200 -1.14 4.43 2.27
CA ALA A 200 -1.04 4.09 3.69
C ALA A 200 0.19 4.72 4.40
N CYS A 201 1.00 5.48 3.67
CA CYS A 201 2.18 6.20 4.20
C CYS A 201 1.84 7.52 4.93
N GLY A 202 0.57 7.95 4.92
CA GLY A 202 0.07 9.05 5.73
C GLY A 202 -1.43 8.92 6.02
N LYS A 203 -2.01 9.92 6.70
CA LYS A 203 -3.37 9.83 7.23
C LYS A 203 -4.42 10.31 6.24
N ALA A 204 -4.18 11.44 5.60
CA ALA A 204 -5.19 12.15 4.81
C ALA A 204 -4.56 12.92 3.64
N LEU A 205 -3.83 12.23 2.78
CA LEU A 205 -3.17 12.84 1.63
C LEU A 205 -4.21 13.43 0.65
N GLY A 206 -3.91 14.63 0.16
CA GLY A 206 -4.72 15.31 -0.84
C GLY A 206 -4.74 14.60 -2.20
N ALA A 207 -5.86 14.71 -2.91
CA ALA A 207 -5.99 14.23 -4.30
C ALA A 207 -5.37 15.19 -5.33
N VAL A 208 -4.87 16.34 -4.88
CA VAL A 208 -4.13 17.30 -5.71
C VAL A 208 -2.67 16.84 -5.77
N PRO A 209 -2.06 16.74 -6.97
CA PRO A 209 -0.77 16.05 -7.13
C PRO A 209 0.43 16.81 -6.56
N THR A 210 0.34 18.14 -6.45
CA THR A 210 1.44 19.01 -5.99
C THR A 210 0.90 20.21 -5.21
N SER A 211 1.77 20.87 -4.44
CA SER A 211 1.42 22.08 -3.68
C SER A 211 2.59 23.07 -3.67
N THR A 212 2.52 24.10 -2.81
CA THR A 212 3.64 24.99 -2.51
C THR A 212 3.84 25.15 -1.01
N VAL A 213 5.06 25.51 -0.61
CA VAL A 213 5.38 25.79 0.80
C VAL A 213 4.43 26.84 1.39
N GLY A 214 4.09 27.88 0.62
CA GLY A 214 3.17 28.93 1.07
C GLY A 214 1.73 28.43 1.31
N TYR A 215 1.24 27.49 0.49
CA TYR A 215 -0.09 26.89 0.67
C TYR A 215 -0.10 25.94 1.87
N GLU A 216 0.86 25.02 1.95
CA GLU A 216 0.97 24.08 3.08
C GLU A 216 1.16 24.83 4.40
N ARG A 217 1.96 25.90 4.45
CA ARG A 217 2.10 26.73 5.65
C ARG A 217 0.79 27.33 6.15
N ARG A 218 -0.19 27.57 5.27
CA ARG A 218 -1.50 28.15 5.66
C ARG A 218 -2.54 27.10 6.02
N TYR A 219 -2.48 25.93 5.40
CA TYR A 219 -3.62 24.99 5.43
C TYR A 219 -3.26 23.57 5.86
N ASN A 220 -1.99 23.17 5.82
CA ASN A 220 -1.58 21.86 6.32
C ASN A 220 -1.61 21.89 7.85
N PRO A 221 -2.39 21.01 8.51
CA PRO A 221 -2.49 20.98 9.97
C PRO A 221 -1.14 20.78 10.66
N ALA A 222 -0.26 19.94 10.07
CA ALA A 222 1.09 19.69 10.59
C ALA A 222 1.94 20.98 10.59
N PHE A 223 1.70 21.89 9.64
CA PHE A 223 2.41 23.18 9.58
C PHE A 223 1.93 24.18 10.63
N GLN A 224 0.72 24.02 11.17
CA GLN A 224 0.16 24.95 12.15
C GLN A 224 0.72 24.72 13.56
N LEU A 225 1.21 23.51 13.84
CA LEU A 225 1.71 23.14 15.15
C LEU A 225 3.12 23.70 15.38
N THR A 226 3.29 24.43 16.49
CA THR A 226 4.55 25.05 16.91
C THR A 226 5.19 24.39 18.12
N GLU A 227 4.42 23.62 18.90
CA GLU A 227 4.90 22.90 20.07
C GLU A 227 5.16 21.44 19.70
N GLU A 228 6.38 20.94 19.98
CA GLU A 228 6.82 19.59 19.60
C GLU A 228 5.92 18.50 20.20
N GLU A 229 5.55 18.62 21.48
CA GLU A 229 4.71 17.62 22.16
C GLU A 229 3.28 17.56 21.60
N GLU A 230 2.75 18.69 21.14
CA GLU A 230 1.44 18.71 20.46
C GLU A 230 1.54 18.07 19.07
N PHE A 231 2.64 18.35 18.35
CA PHE A 231 2.93 17.73 17.07
C PHE A 231 3.09 16.21 17.17
N VAL A 232 3.84 15.71 18.15
CA VAL A 232 4.03 14.25 18.35
C VAL A 232 2.69 13.56 18.59
N ARG A 233 1.86 14.09 19.49
CA ARG A 233 0.51 13.55 19.73
C ARG A 233 -0.34 13.60 18.47
N PHE A 234 -0.36 14.74 17.78
CA PHE A 234 -1.08 14.89 16.51
C PHE A 234 -0.62 13.86 15.48
N LEU A 235 0.69 13.62 15.34
CA LEU A 235 1.24 12.75 14.29
C LEU A 235 1.04 11.27 14.59
N LEU A 236 1.08 10.84 15.86
CA LEU A 236 0.90 9.43 16.22
C LEU A 236 -0.57 8.99 16.32
N ASP A 237 -1.50 9.93 16.49
CA ASP A 237 -2.93 9.63 16.61
C ASP A 237 -3.57 9.17 15.28
N GLY A 238 -4.40 8.13 15.29
CA GLY A 238 -5.19 7.74 14.10
C GLY A 238 -4.39 7.31 12.86
N GLN A 239 -3.17 6.80 13.02
CA GLN A 239 -2.40 6.22 11.91
C GLN A 239 -2.99 4.89 11.46
N PRO A 240 -3.21 4.65 10.14
CA PRO A 240 -3.79 3.40 9.66
C PRO A 240 -2.87 2.21 9.94
N GLU A 241 -3.42 1.01 10.09
CA GLU A 241 -2.60 -0.20 10.20
C GLU A 241 -1.85 -0.48 8.88
N PRO A 242 -0.50 -0.59 8.92
CA PRO A 242 0.28 -0.80 7.71
C PRO A 242 -0.03 -2.19 7.10
N PRO A 243 -0.05 -2.30 5.78
CA PRO A 243 -0.14 -3.60 5.12
C PRO A 243 1.03 -4.54 5.50
N ALA A 244 0.75 -5.85 5.57
CA ALA A 244 1.73 -6.85 5.97
C ALA A 244 2.98 -6.87 5.06
N TYR A 245 2.80 -6.65 3.75
CA TYR A 245 3.91 -6.64 2.81
C TYR A 245 4.92 -5.48 3.04
N PHE A 246 4.59 -4.47 3.85
CA PHE A 246 5.51 -3.36 4.10
C PHE A 246 6.82 -3.81 4.75
N ALA A 247 6.75 -4.80 5.65
CA ALA A 247 7.94 -5.42 6.24
C ALA A 247 8.83 -6.08 5.17
N THR A 248 8.22 -6.61 4.10
CA THR A 248 8.95 -7.18 2.96
C THR A 248 9.64 -6.08 2.17
N MET A 249 8.97 -4.96 1.88
CA MET A 249 9.54 -3.83 1.14
C MET A 249 10.76 -3.23 1.86
N LYS A 250 10.64 -2.98 3.17
CA LYS A 250 11.76 -2.50 3.99
C LYS A 250 12.94 -3.49 4.05
N ARG A 251 12.70 -4.78 3.80
CA ARG A 251 13.76 -5.79 3.72
C ARG A 251 14.42 -5.85 2.33
N VAL A 252 13.66 -5.68 1.26
CA VAL A 252 14.15 -5.89 -0.12
C VAL A 252 14.72 -4.63 -0.76
N ASN A 253 14.14 -3.45 -0.49
CA ASN A 253 14.61 -2.20 -1.09
C ASN A 253 16.05 -1.84 -0.73
N PRO A 254 16.54 -2.05 0.51
CA PRO A 254 17.95 -1.79 0.86
C PRO A 254 18.95 -2.57 0.02
N SER A 255 18.65 -3.83 -0.32
CA SER A 255 19.54 -4.72 -1.06
C SER A 255 19.29 -4.74 -2.57
N GLY A 256 18.17 -4.17 -3.00
CA GLY A 256 17.61 -4.38 -4.33
C GLY A 256 16.91 -5.73 -4.48
N MET A 257 16.10 -5.84 -5.53
CA MET A 257 15.37 -7.05 -5.89
C MET A 257 15.90 -7.70 -7.17
N THR A 258 15.43 -8.92 -7.41
CA THR A 258 15.61 -9.65 -8.67
C THR A 258 15.18 -8.78 -9.86
N PRO A 259 16.00 -8.65 -10.91
CA PRO A 259 15.63 -7.91 -12.11
C PRO A 259 14.31 -8.41 -12.71
N LEU A 260 13.46 -7.52 -13.19
CA LEU A 260 12.15 -7.91 -13.74
C LEU A 260 12.27 -8.89 -14.91
N ALA A 261 13.34 -8.80 -15.70
CA ALA A 261 13.62 -9.73 -16.80
C ALA A 261 13.81 -11.19 -16.34
N GLU A 262 14.17 -11.41 -15.07
CA GLU A 262 14.36 -12.73 -14.46
C GLU A 262 13.13 -13.21 -13.69
N VAL A 263 12.15 -12.33 -13.45
CA VAL A 263 10.90 -12.68 -12.75
C VAL A 263 9.97 -13.42 -13.72
N PRO A 264 9.60 -14.69 -13.43
CA PRO A 264 8.63 -15.39 -14.25
C PRO A 264 7.28 -14.69 -14.17
N GLY A 265 6.77 -14.17 -15.28
CA GLY A 265 5.46 -13.48 -15.32
C GLY A 265 4.25 -14.41 -15.13
N GLY A 266 4.43 -15.69 -14.80
CA GLY A 266 3.38 -16.71 -14.82
C GLY A 266 2.84 -16.98 -16.23
N VAL A 267 2.35 -18.20 -16.47
CA VAL A 267 1.81 -18.60 -17.78
C VAL A 267 0.30 -18.76 -17.73
N LEU A 268 -0.38 -18.55 -18.86
CA LEU A 268 -1.77 -18.95 -18.98
C LEU A 268 -1.83 -20.48 -18.98
N MET A 269 -2.55 -21.05 -18.03
CA MET A 269 -2.64 -22.50 -17.82
C MET A 269 -4.00 -23.02 -18.30
N ASP A 270 -3.97 -24.18 -18.96
CA ASP A 270 -5.18 -24.92 -19.35
C ASP A 270 -5.36 -26.13 -18.42
N LEU A 271 -5.79 -25.86 -17.19
CA LEU A 271 -6.15 -26.86 -16.20
C LEU A 271 -7.66 -26.89 -15.98
N LYS A 272 -8.18 -28.03 -15.51
CA LYS A 272 -9.57 -28.14 -15.05
C LYS A 272 -9.73 -27.60 -13.63
N GLY A 273 -10.96 -27.21 -13.28
CA GLY A 273 -11.28 -26.62 -11.99
C GLY A 273 -10.87 -27.47 -10.79
N ASP A 274 -10.92 -28.80 -10.91
CA ASP A 274 -10.49 -29.71 -9.84
C ASP A 274 -8.97 -29.67 -9.60
N SER A 275 -8.18 -29.44 -10.66
CA SER A 275 -6.74 -29.22 -10.52
C SER A 275 -6.44 -27.87 -9.87
N VAL A 276 -7.25 -26.85 -10.16
CA VAL A 276 -7.16 -25.55 -9.48
C VAL A 276 -7.54 -25.67 -8.01
N ALA A 277 -8.57 -26.46 -7.67
CA ALA A 277 -8.92 -26.76 -6.28
C ALA A 277 -7.76 -27.48 -5.54
N ALA A 278 -7.09 -28.43 -6.20
CA ALA A 278 -5.93 -29.10 -5.65
C ALA A 278 -4.75 -28.13 -5.38
N LEU A 279 -4.51 -27.17 -6.29
CA LEU A 279 -3.54 -26.09 -6.05
C LEU A 279 -3.94 -25.23 -4.86
N ALA A 280 -5.21 -24.83 -4.78
CA ALA A 280 -5.73 -23.99 -3.72
C ALA A 280 -5.73 -24.66 -2.32
N ALA A 281 -5.68 -25.98 -2.27
CA ALA A 281 -5.56 -26.76 -1.03
C ALA A 281 -4.11 -26.84 -0.50
N SER A 282 -3.11 -26.50 -1.30
CA SER A 282 -1.71 -26.51 -0.87
C SER A 282 -1.42 -25.36 0.09
N ALA A 283 -0.70 -25.64 1.19
CA ALA A 283 -0.21 -24.60 2.09
C ALA A 283 0.84 -23.68 1.44
N SER A 284 1.47 -24.11 0.34
CA SER A 284 2.52 -23.35 -0.35
C SER A 284 1.99 -22.48 -1.49
N ALA A 285 0.68 -22.49 -1.75
CA ALA A 285 0.08 -21.81 -2.88
C ALA A 285 -1.20 -21.06 -2.50
N MET A 286 -1.42 -19.94 -3.17
CA MET A 286 -2.63 -19.13 -3.04
C MET A 286 -3.25 -18.98 -4.43
N VAL A 287 -4.52 -19.34 -4.53
CA VAL A 287 -5.31 -19.14 -5.76
C VAL A 287 -6.31 -18.02 -5.50
N ILE A 288 -6.09 -16.89 -6.17
CA ILE A 288 -6.94 -15.71 -6.07
C ILE A 288 -7.95 -15.71 -7.23
N ASP A 289 -9.24 -15.64 -6.91
CA ASP A 289 -10.31 -15.43 -7.87
C ASP A 289 -10.64 -13.93 -7.95
N THR A 290 -10.40 -13.32 -9.11
CA THR A 290 -10.56 -11.87 -9.30
C THR A 290 -11.95 -11.46 -9.79
N ARG A 291 -12.86 -12.42 -9.96
CA ARG A 291 -14.25 -12.12 -10.33
C ARG A 291 -14.96 -11.28 -9.27
N SER A 292 -16.11 -10.73 -9.64
CA SER A 292 -16.95 -9.97 -8.70
C SER A 292 -17.35 -10.82 -7.49
N ALA A 293 -17.51 -10.18 -6.33
CA ALA A 293 -18.00 -10.87 -5.13
C ALA A 293 -19.33 -11.58 -5.35
N ARG A 294 -20.18 -11.06 -6.24
CA ARG A 294 -21.46 -11.69 -6.63
C ARG A 294 -21.23 -13.00 -7.37
N ASP A 295 -20.36 -13.02 -8.37
CA ASP A 295 -20.09 -14.23 -9.17
C ASP A 295 -19.37 -15.29 -8.33
N PHE A 296 -18.51 -14.85 -7.41
CA PHE A 296 -17.87 -15.75 -6.45
C PHE A 296 -18.89 -16.34 -5.47
N ALA A 297 -19.78 -15.52 -4.91
CA ALA A 297 -20.84 -15.97 -4.00
C ALA A 297 -21.74 -17.04 -4.63
N GLY A 298 -22.05 -16.89 -5.91
CA GLY A 298 -22.89 -17.84 -6.67
C GLY A 298 -22.19 -19.15 -7.06
N GLY A 299 -20.86 -19.23 -6.93
CA GLY A 299 -20.10 -20.44 -7.26
C GLY A 299 -18.61 -20.16 -7.45
N SER A 300 -17.78 -20.76 -6.60
CA SER A 300 -16.32 -20.67 -6.65
C SER A 300 -15.65 -22.03 -6.49
N ILE A 301 -14.42 -22.13 -6.99
CA ILE A 301 -13.61 -23.33 -6.84
C ILE A 301 -13.21 -23.47 -5.35
N PRO A 302 -13.35 -24.65 -4.73
CA PRO A 302 -12.97 -24.85 -3.34
C PRO A 302 -11.53 -24.39 -3.04
N GLY A 303 -11.35 -23.71 -1.91
CA GLY A 303 -10.03 -23.26 -1.42
C GLY A 303 -9.52 -21.94 -2.01
N THR A 304 -10.19 -21.39 -3.03
CA THR A 304 -9.85 -20.09 -3.63
C THR A 304 -10.27 -18.92 -2.75
N ILE A 305 -9.53 -17.80 -2.82
CA ILE A 305 -9.81 -16.55 -2.10
C ILE A 305 -10.28 -15.51 -3.10
N ASN A 306 -11.33 -14.76 -2.80
CA ASN A 306 -11.88 -13.75 -3.70
C ASN A 306 -11.28 -12.37 -3.43
N LEU A 307 -10.58 -11.82 -4.42
CA LEU A 307 -10.13 -10.42 -4.42
C LEU A 307 -10.58 -9.76 -5.73
N PRO A 308 -11.78 -9.15 -5.76
CA PRO A 308 -12.32 -8.56 -6.97
C PRO A 308 -11.39 -7.51 -7.60
N TYR A 309 -11.19 -7.61 -8.91
CA TYR A 309 -10.38 -6.69 -9.70
C TYR A 309 -11.25 -5.81 -10.62
N PRO A 310 -10.96 -4.50 -10.79
CA PRO A 310 -9.82 -3.74 -10.27
C PRO A 310 -10.00 -3.20 -8.84
N GLY A 311 -11.12 -3.47 -8.16
CA GLY A 311 -11.51 -2.84 -6.89
C GLY A 311 -10.54 -3.05 -5.70
N PRO A 312 -10.88 -3.86 -4.70
CA PRO A 312 -10.03 -4.03 -3.51
C PRO A 312 -8.73 -4.82 -3.74
N PHE A 313 -8.42 -5.22 -4.98
CA PHE A 313 -7.37 -6.20 -5.26
C PHE A 313 -6.00 -5.83 -4.70
N ALA A 314 -5.42 -4.68 -5.10
CA ALA A 314 -4.06 -4.31 -4.72
C ALA A 314 -3.91 -4.19 -3.19
N GLU A 315 -4.83 -3.44 -2.57
CA GLU A 315 -4.86 -3.23 -1.12
C GLU A 315 -4.90 -4.55 -0.35
N TRP A 316 -5.84 -5.44 -0.68
CA TRP A 316 -6.04 -6.67 0.07
C TRP A 316 -5.04 -7.76 -0.28
N MET A 317 -4.49 -7.73 -1.50
CA MET A 317 -3.37 -8.60 -1.84
C MET A 317 -2.17 -8.29 -0.95
N GLY A 318 -1.79 -7.02 -0.80
CA GLY A 318 -0.70 -6.60 0.10
C GLY A 318 -0.93 -6.92 1.58
N ARG A 319 -2.20 -7.03 2.00
CA ARG A 319 -2.56 -7.35 3.39
C ARG A 319 -2.65 -8.85 3.68
N LEU A 320 -3.01 -9.68 2.68
CA LEU A 320 -3.28 -11.10 2.88
C LEU A 320 -2.16 -12.04 2.41
N ALA A 321 -1.30 -11.58 1.50
CA ALA A 321 -0.22 -12.38 0.96
C ALA A 321 1.13 -11.79 1.36
N ASP A 322 2.03 -12.66 1.81
CA ASP A 322 3.45 -12.38 1.83
C ASP A 322 4.10 -12.84 0.51
N GLY A 323 5.29 -12.33 0.19
CA GLY A 323 5.99 -12.69 -1.05
C GLY A 323 6.51 -14.14 -1.11
N ALA A 324 6.19 -15.00 -0.12
CA ALA A 324 6.76 -16.34 0.02
C ALA A 324 5.90 -17.44 -0.62
N VAL A 325 4.61 -17.21 -0.86
CA VAL A 325 3.68 -18.19 -1.44
C VAL A 325 3.67 -18.19 -2.97
N ASP A 326 3.39 -19.35 -3.57
CA ASP A 326 3.16 -19.45 -5.02
C ASP A 326 1.79 -18.88 -5.38
N LEU A 327 1.77 -17.89 -6.27
CA LEU A 327 0.56 -17.17 -6.64
C LEU A 327 -0.03 -17.68 -7.95
N TYR A 328 -1.33 -17.97 -7.91
CA TYR A 328 -2.14 -18.30 -9.07
C TYR A 328 -3.38 -17.41 -9.10
N MET A 329 -3.83 -17.06 -10.29
CA MET A 329 -4.91 -16.08 -10.48
C MET A 329 -5.97 -16.63 -11.42
N ILE A 330 -7.24 -16.56 -11.04
CA ILE A 330 -8.37 -16.66 -11.97
C ILE A 330 -8.72 -15.24 -12.37
N ALA A 331 -8.42 -14.86 -13.61
CA ALA A 331 -8.53 -13.48 -14.08
C ALA A 331 -8.90 -13.38 -15.56
N GLU A 332 -9.62 -12.31 -15.89
CA GLU A 332 -9.89 -11.93 -17.28
C GLU A 332 -8.57 -11.70 -18.02
N LEU A 333 -8.47 -12.21 -19.26
CA LEU A 333 -7.21 -12.22 -20.01
C LEU A 333 -6.65 -10.81 -20.27
N ASN A 334 -7.52 -9.82 -20.41
CA ASN A 334 -7.15 -8.41 -20.60
C ASN A 334 -6.66 -7.72 -19.31
N HIS A 335 -6.80 -8.34 -18.14
CA HIS A 335 -6.33 -7.79 -16.86
C HIS A 335 -5.00 -8.41 -16.40
N VAL A 336 -4.53 -9.48 -17.06
CA VAL A 336 -3.35 -10.25 -16.63
C VAL A 336 -2.11 -9.37 -16.47
N ASP A 337 -1.83 -8.48 -17.42
CA ASP A 337 -0.61 -7.65 -17.38
C ASP A 337 -0.68 -6.56 -16.31
N GLU A 338 -1.85 -5.98 -16.05
CA GLU A 338 -2.02 -5.00 -14.98
C GLU A 338 -1.91 -5.67 -13.60
N ILE A 339 -2.50 -6.86 -13.42
CA ILE A 339 -2.36 -7.68 -12.20
C ILE A 339 -0.88 -8.06 -11.97
N ARG A 340 -0.15 -8.51 -13.00
CA ARG A 340 1.29 -8.80 -12.90
C ARG A 340 2.07 -7.56 -12.45
N THR A 341 1.76 -6.41 -13.01
CA THR A 341 2.41 -5.15 -12.68
C THR A 341 2.19 -4.80 -11.20
N ILE A 342 0.95 -4.91 -10.70
CA ILE A 342 0.61 -4.68 -9.29
C ILE A 342 1.35 -5.66 -8.36
N LEU A 343 1.37 -6.95 -8.70
CA LEU A 343 2.01 -7.97 -7.86
C LEU A 343 3.53 -7.75 -7.79
N THR A 344 4.17 -7.52 -8.94
CA THR A 344 5.63 -7.30 -8.98
C THR A 344 6.03 -5.95 -8.39
N SER A 345 5.18 -4.92 -8.43
CA SER A 345 5.43 -3.66 -7.73
C SER A 345 5.36 -3.80 -6.21
N MET A 346 4.59 -4.76 -5.68
CA MET A 346 4.59 -5.15 -4.26
C MET A 346 5.62 -6.25 -3.91
N GLY A 347 6.50 -6.62 -4.86
CA GLY A 347 7.56 -7.63 -4.68
C GLY A 347 7.06 -9.08 -4.63
N MET A 348 5.83 -9.33 -5.07
CA MET A 348 5.24 -10.65 -5.15
C MET A 348 5.63 -11.35 -6.47
N ASP A 349 6.88 -11.80 -6.55
CA ASP A 349 7.49 -12.33 -7.78
C ASP A 349 7.14 -13.78 -8.10
N ARG A 350 6.52 -14.50 -7.15
CA ARG A 350 6.20 -15.93 -7.28
C ARG A 350 4.91 -16.19 -8.06
N ILE A 351 4.71 -15.48 -9.16
CA ILE A 351 3.53 -15.61 -10.02
C ILE A 351 3.69 -16.86 -10.89
N LYS A 352 2.94 -17.93 -10.58
CA LYS A 352 3.08 -19.23 -11.25
C LYS A 352 2.16 -19.35 -12.46
N GLY A 353 0.93 -18.87 -12.39
CA GLY A 353 0.02 -18.99 -13.52
C GLY A 353 -1.30 -18.26 -13.40
N PHE A 354 -1.94 -18.12 -14.55
CA PHE A 354 -3.26 -17.52 -14.71
C PHE A 354 -4.22 -18.53 -15.31
N PHE A 355 -5.50 -18.41 -14.95
CA PHE A 355 -6.61 -19.16 -15.49
C PHE A 355 -7.70 -18.20 -15.96
N ALA A 356 -8.29 -18.46 -17.13
CA ALA A 356 -9.47 -17.71 -17.56
C ALA A 356 -10.67 -18.04 -16.64
N PRO A 357 -11.60 -17.11 -16.38
CA PRO A 357 -12.72 -17.32 -15.46
C PRO A 357 -13.63 -18.51 -15.81
N GLY A 358 -13.63 -18.93 -17.07
CA GLY A 358 -14.31 -20.13 -17.54
C GLY A 358 -13.87 -21.42 -16.83
N VAL A 359 -12.68 -21.46 -16.22
CA VAL A 359 -12.16 -22.62 -15.47
C VAL A 359 -13.11 -23.05 -14.35
N VAL A 360 -13.83 -22.10 -13.73
CA VAL A 360 -14.78 -22.34 -12.64
C VAL A 360 -15.89 -23.30 -13.08
N LYS A 361 -16.37 -23.17 -14.32
CA LYS A 361 -17.43 -24.03 -14.88
C LYS A 361 -16.97 -25.47 -15.12
N THR A 362 -15.67 -25.73 -15.04
CA THR A 362 -15.08 -27.06 -15.27
C THR A 362 -14.80 -27.82 -13.98
N ALA A 363 -15.01 -27.21 -12.82
CA ALA A 363 -14.91 -27.89 -11.53
C ALA A 363 -16.11 -28.82 -11.31
N THR A 364 -15.86 -29.99 -10.73
CA THR A 364 -16.93 -30.95 -10.38
C THR A 364 -17.69 -30.55 -9.13
N SER A 365 -17.08 -29.73 -8.27
CA SER A 365 -17.69 -29.18 -7.06
C SER A 365 -17.41 -27.68 -6.96
N LEU A 366 -18.39 -26.94 -6.45
CA LEU A 366 -18.29 -25.51 -6.19
C LEU A 366 -18.69 -25.22 -4.74
N ARG A 367 -18.12 -24.16 -4.18
CA ARG A 367 -18.56 -23.54 -2.93
C ARG A 367 -19.37 -22.29 -3.24
N SER A 368 -20.27 -21.94 -2.35
CA SER A 368 -21.08 -20.72 -2.42
C SER A 368 -21.32 -20.21 -1.01
N TYR A 369 -21.65 -18.93 -0.89
CA TYR A 369 -22.13 -18.34 0.35
C TYR A 369 -23.40 -17.54 0.04
N THR A 370 -24.23 -17.34 1.07
CA THR A 370 -25.47 -16.57 0.92
C THR A 370 -25.27 -15.13 1.36
N ASN A 371 -26.07 -14.23 0.80
CA ASN A 371 -26.08 -12.82 1.17
C ASN A 371 -27.40 -12.55 1.89
N SER A 372 -27.32 -12.05 3.13
CA SER A 372 -28.48 -11.70 3.95
C SER A 372 -28.40 -10.24 4.39
N THR A 373 -29.55 -9.63 4.60
CA THR A 373 -29.68 -8.29 5.17
C THR A 373 -29.52 -8.31 6.70
N PRO A 374 -29.19 -7.17 7.35
CA PRO A 374 -29.08 -7.11 8.81
C PRO A 374 -30.30 -7.65 9.55
N LYS A 375 -31.52 -7.27 9.14
CA LYS A 375 -32.78 -7.82 9.70
C LYS A 375 -32.94 -9.33 9.54
N GLU A 376 -32.54 -9.88 8.40
CA GLU A 376 -32.59 -11.34 8.19
C GLU A 376 -31.60 -12.04 9.12
N VAL A 377 -30.37 -11.53 9.23
CA VAL A 377 -29.35 -12.06 10.15
C VAL A 377 -29.82 -11.97 11.61
N GLU A 378 -30.42 -10.85 12.02
CA GLU A 378 -30.96 -10.68 13.38
C GLU A 378 -32.11 -11.65 13.66
N TYR A 379 -32.99 -11.89 12.68
CA TYR A 379 -34.04 -12.89 12.79
C TYR A 379 -33.45 -14.29 12.88
N GLU A 380 -32.49 -14.63 12.01
CA GLU A 380 -31.81 -15.93 12.01
C GLU A 380 -31.08 -16.21 13.32
N LYS A 381 -30.44 -15.21 13.93
CA LYS A 381 -29.82 -15.31 15.28
C LYS A 381 -30.81 -15.79 16.35
N LYS A 382 -32.13 -15.55 16.18
CA LYS A 382 -33.16 -15.96 17.16
C LYS A 382 -33.67 -17.40 16.94
N VAL A 383 -33.48 -17.95 15.74
CA VAL A 383 -34.07 -19.24 15.34
C VAL A 383 -33.03 -20.32 14.99
N LYS A 384 -31.79 -19.91 14.70
CA LYS A 384 -30.63 -20.75 14.43
C LYS A 384 -29.51 -20.40 15.40
N ASP A 385 -28.66 -21.37 15.67
CA ASP A 385 -27.43 -21.17 16.43
C ASP A 385 -26.35 -20.64 15.47
N LEU A 386 -26.22 -19.30 15.42
CA LEU A 386 -25.41 -18.55 14.46
C LEU A 386 -24.32 -17.77 15.20
N GLN A 387 -23.08 -17.85 14.72
CA GLN A 387 -22.00 -16.99 15.20
C GLN A 387 -21.87 -15.76 14.29
N ILE A 388 -21.88 -14.57 14.89
CA ILE A 388 -21.65 -13.31 14.17
C ILE A 388 -20.16 -12.99 14.22
N LEU A 389 -19.56 -12.75 13.06
CA LEU A 389 -18.15 -12.38 12.93
C LEU A 389 -18.02 -10.94 12.44
N ASP A 390 -17.33 -10.11 13.22
CA ASP A 390 -16.91 -8.77 12.82
C ASP A 390 -15.44 -8.82 12.35
N VAL A 391 -15.20 -8.43 11.10
CA VAL A 391 -13.85 -8.41 10.50
C VAL A 391 -13.28 -7.00 10.31
N ARG A 392 -13.86 -6.00 10.99
CA ARG A 392 -13.34 -4.63 11.01
C ARG A 392 -12.05 -4.52 11.83
N TYR A 393 -11.36 -3.39 11.70
CA TYR A 393 -10.21 -3.08 12.54
C TYR A 393 -10.62 -2.81 13.99
N GLN A 394 -9.62 -2.79 14.88
CA GLN A 394 -9.81 -2.66 16.32
C GLN A 394 -10.49 -1.35 16.73
N ASP A 395 -10.09 -0.24 16.11
CA ASP A 395 -10.67 1.09 16.34
C ASP A 395 -12.15 1.15 15.94
N GLU A 396 -12.52 0.56 14.81
CA GLU A 396 -13.91 0.44 14.35
C GLU A 396 -14.75 -0.43 15.30
N TRP A 397 -14.17 -1.51 15.83
CA TRP A 397 -14.81 -2.38 16.80
C TRP A 397 -15.07 -1.66 18.14
N GLU A 398 -14.07 -0.94 18.64
CA GLU A 398 -14.15 -0.18 19.89
C GLU A 398 -15.19 0.96 19.82
N ALA A 399 -15.31 1.61 18.66
CA ALA A 399 -16.34 2.62 18.40
C ALA A 399 -17.77 2.08 18.51
N GLY A 400 -17.96 0.77 18.31
CA GLY A 400 -19.22 0.06 18.53
C GLY A 400 -19.39 -1.12 17.59
N HIS A 401 -20.11 -2.15 18.04
CA HIS A 401 -20.25 -3.43 17.34
C HIS A 401 -21.58 -4.12 17.65
N ILE A 402 -21.89 -5.21 16.95
CA ILE A 402 -23.09 -6.03 17.19
C ILE A 402 -22.91 -6.82 18.49
N SER A 403 -23.96 -6.90 19.32
CA SER A 403 -23.90 -7.67 20.57
C SER A 403 -23.59 -9.15 20.30
N ASP A 404 -22.69 -9.71 21.10
CA ASP A 404 -22.20 -11.09 21.05
C ASP A 404 -21.42 -11.46 19.77
N ALA A 405 -21.02 -10.49 18.98
CA ALA A 405 -20.14 -10.73 17.84
C ALA A 405 -18.74 -11.18 18.30
N ILE A 406 -18.13 -12.08 17.53
CA ILE A 406 -16.73 -12.45 17.65
C ILE A 406 -15.93 -11.48 16.78
N HIS A 407 -14.90 -10.87 17.35
CA HIS A 407 -14.02 -9.97 16.61
C HIS A 407 -12.74 -10.70 16.18
N ILE A 408 -12.53 -10.74 14.86
CA ILE A 408 -11.30 -11.21 14.21
C ILE A 408 -11.09 -10.32 12.99
N PRO A 409 -10.19 -9.31 13.05
CA PRO A 409 -9.86 -8.47 11.91
C PRO A 409 -9.53 -9.28 10.66
N LEU A 410 -9.96 -8.81 9.47
CA LEU A 410 -9.74 -9.54 8.22
C LEU A 410 -8.27 -9.97 7.97
N PRO A 411 -7.24 -9.14 8.24
CA PRO A 411 -5.85 -9.56 8.06
C PRO A 411 -5.46 -10.78 8.90
N GLU A 412 -6.05 -10.96 10.09
CA GLU A 412 -5.75 -12.06 11.01
C GLU A 412 -6.58 -13.32 10.71
N LEU A 413 -7.66 -13.18 9.93
CA LEU A 413 -8.66 -14.22 9.75
C LEU A 413 -8.11 -15.51 9.13
N MET A 414 -7.08 -15.43 8.28
CA MET A 414 -6.45 -16.63 7.70
C MET A 414 -5.82 -17.53 8.77
N GLU A 415 -5.30 -16.96 9.85
CA GLU A 415 -4.61 -17.69 10.92
C GLU A 415 -5.55 -18.00 12.09
N GLU A 416 -6.47 -17.08 12.37
CA GLU A 416 -7.34 -17.09 13.56
C GLU A 416 -8.73 -17.69 13.30
N ALA A 417 -9.04 -18.11 12.06
CA ALA A 417 -10.32 -18.71 11.72
C ALA A 417 -10.67 -19.95 12.58
N GLY A 418 -9.68 -20.63 13.18
CA GLY A 418 -9.89 -21.75 14.10
C GLY A 418 -10.57 -21.39 15.43
N ARG A 419 -10.71 -20.09 15.75
CA ARG A 419 -11.46 -19.61 16.92
C ARG A 419 -12.99 -19.76 16.78
N LEU A 420 -13.47 -19.95 15.56
CA LEU A 420 -14.88 -20.11 15.24
C LEU A 420 -15.32 -21.57 15.40
N SER A 421 -16.60 -21.78 15.73
CA SER A 421 -17.17 -23.13 15.81
C SER A 421 -17.44 -23.70 14.42
N ASN A 422 -17.04 -24.93 14.14
CA ASN A 422 -17.39 -25.61 12.87
C ASN A 422 -18.84 -26.14 12.86
N ASP A 423 -19.52 -26.17 14.01
CA ASP A 423 -20.88 -26.70 14.15
C ASP A 423 -21.96 -25.63 13.86
N GLN A 424 -21.57 -24.37 13.67
CA GLN A 424 -22.47 -23.23 13.51
C GLN A 424 -22.14 -22.45 12.24
N PRO A 425 -23.14 -22.03 11.45
CA PRO A 425 -22.91 -21.11 10.33
C PRO A 425 -22.35 -19.76 10.83
N VAL A 426 -21.52 -19.12 10.00
CA VAL A 426 -20.90 -17.83 10.30
C VAL A 426 -21.60 -16.72 9.52
N ALA A 427 -22.19 -15.75 10.23
CA ALA A 427 -22.64 -14.50 9.65
C ALA A 427 -21.54 -13.44 9.77
N VAL A 428 -20.84 -13.17 8.67
CA VAL A 428 -19.70 -12.25 8.64
C VAL A 428 -20.11 -10.86 8.16
N HIS A 429 -19.57 -9.83 8.80
CA HIS A 429 -19.78 -8.45 8.40
C HIS A 429 -18.53 -7.59 8.58
N CYS A 430 -18.54 -6.46 7.88
CA CYS A 430 -17.62 -5.35 8.11
C CYS A 430 -18.41 -4.04 8.17
N ALA A 431 -17.81 -2.88 7.90
CA ALA A 431 -18.54 -1.61 7.88
C ALA A 431 -19.61 -1.57 6.77
N SER A 432 -19.25 -1.93 5.53
CA SER A 432 -20.09 -1.70 4.33
C SER A 432 -20.35 -2.92 3.45
N GLY A 433 -19.63 -4.04 3.67
CA GLY A 433 -19.80 -5.30 2.93
C GLY A 433 -18.63 -5.71 2.04
N ILE A 434 -17.64 -4.84 1.80
CA ILE A 434 -16.48 -5.15 0.93
C ILE A 434 -15.57 -6.19 1.59
N ARG A 435 -15.07 -5.88 2.79
CA ARG A 435 -14.18 -6.77 3.57
C ARG A 435 -14.86 -8.08 3.94
N SER A 436 -16.15 -8.06 4.27
CA SER A 436 -16.86 -9.29 4.63
C SER A 436 -17.07 -10.24 3.45
N ALA A 437 -17.13 -9.75 2.22
CA ALA A 437 -17.14 -10.61 1.04
C ALA A 437 -15.79 -11.33 0.84
N ILE A 438 -14.67 -10.66 1.11
CA ILE A 438 -13.33 -11.28 1.11
C ILE A 438 -13.23 -12.30 2.25
N ALA A 439 -13.64 -11.91 3.46
CA ALA A 439 -13.70 -12.79 4.62
C ALA A 439 -14.53 -14.05 4.35
N ALA A 440 -15.66 -13.92 3.65
CA ALA A 440 -16.49 -15.06 3.28
C ALA A 440 -15.74 -16.08 2.42
N SER A 441 -14.86 -15.64 1.52
CA SER A 441 -14.01 -16.57 0.73
C SER A 441 -12.98 -17.31 1.60
N ILE A 442 -12.40 -16.63 2.60
CA ILE A 442 -11.47 -17.22 3.56
C ILE A 442 -12.18 -18.24 4.45
N LEU A 443 -13.39 -17.91 4.93
CA LEU A 443 -14.20 -18.82 5.74
C LEU A 443 -14.64 -20.06 4.93
N LEU A 444 -15.04 -19.88 3.66
CA LEU A 444 -15.35 -21.01 2.78
C LEU A 444 -14.14 -21.94 2.56
N LYS A 445 -12.93 -21.36 2.42
CA LYS A 445 -11.67 -22.13 2.34
C LYS A 445 -11.44 -22.95 3.61
N HIS A 446 -11.77 -22.42 4.78
CA HIS A 446 -11.67 -23.12 6.07
C HIS A 446 -12.81 -24.12 6.33
N GLY A 447 -13.80 -24.19 5.44
CA GLY A 447 -14.85 -25.20 5.49
C GLY A 447 -16.18 -24.72 6.07
N TYR A 448 -16.26 -23.50 6.59
CA TYR A 448 -17.47 -22.96 7.21
C TYR A 448 -18.65 -22.83 6.22
N GLU A 449 -19.86 -22.93 6.77
CA GLU A 449 -21.07 -22.41 6.13
C GLU A 449 -21.14 -20.91 6.40
N VAL A 450 -21.33 -20.10 5.35
CA VAL A 450 -21.12 -18.65 5.43
C VAL A 450 -22.34 -17.87 4.93
N ILE A 451 -22.69 -16.84 5.70
CA ILE A 451 -23.64 -15.80 5.37
C ILE A 451 -22.89 -14.48 5.39
N ASN A 452 -22.86 -13.76 4.28
CA ASN A 452 -22.31 -12.41 4.21
C ASN A 452 -23.42 -11.39 4.47
N MET A 453 -23.23 -10.51 5.46
CA MET A 453 -24.21 -9.49 5.80
C MET A 453 -24.07 -8.24 4.90
N VAL A 454 -25.02 -8.08 3.98
CA VAL A 454 -24.99 -7.01 2.97
C VAL A 454 -25.25 -5.64 3.59
N GLY A 455 -24.39 -4.67 3.27
CA GLY A 455 -24.45 -3.32 3.84
C GLY A 455 -23.76 -3.20 5.21
N GLY A 456 -23.32 -4.31 5.78
CA GLY A 456 -22.49 -4.37 6.98
C GLY A 456 -23.10 -3.68 8.20
N PHE A 457 -22.22 -3.26 9.11
CA PHE A 457 -22.55 -2.57 10.35
C PHE A 457 -23.23 -1.22 10.10
N ASN A 458 -22.87 -0.50 9.04
CA ASN A 458 -23.49 0.77 8.69
C ASN A 458 -25.00 0.60 8.45
N ARG A 459 -25.39 -0.45 7.73
CA ARG A 459 -26.80 -0.76 7.50
C ARG A 459 -27.49 -1.28 8.76
N TRP A 460 -26.80 -2.09 9.57
CA TRP A 460 -27.30 -2.55 10.88
C TRP A 460 -27.71 -1.36 11.77
N GLN A 461 -26.86 -0.33 11.85
CA GLN A 461 -27.14 0.90 12.59
C GLN A 461 -28.30 1.71 11.98
N GLN A 462 -28.34 1.85 10.64
CA GLN A 462 -29.45 2.52 9.94
C GLN A 462 -30.80 1.84 10.21
N GLU A 463 -30.80 0.51 10.34
CA GLU A 463 -31.97 -0.29 10.66
C GLU A 463 -32.29 -0.29 12.18
N GLN A 464 -31.52 0.44 12.99
CA GLN A 464 -31.71 0.62 14.45
C GLN A 464 -31.67 -0.70 15.24
N LEU A 465 -30.86 -1.64 14.78
CA LEU A 465 -30.68 -2.92 15.44
C LEU A 465 -29.71 -2.79 16.62
N LEU A 466 -29.80 -3.72 17.58
CA LEU A 466 -29.05 -3.65 18.85
C LEU A 466 -27.53 -3.64 18.63
N THR A 467 -26.85 -2.70 19.29
CA THR A 467 -25.38 -2.56 19.26
C THR A 467 -24.83 -2.39 20.67
N THR A 468 -23.58 -2.81 20.87
CA THR A 468 -22.78 -2.54 22.05
C THR A 468 -21.77 -1.43 21.72
N SER A 469 -21.69 -0.40 22.56
CA SER A 469 -20.68 0.67 22.42
C SER A 469 -19.60 0.55 23.49
N GLY A 470 -18.33 0.61 23.08
CA GLY A 470 -17.17 0.71 23.96
C GLY A 470 -17.02 2.08 24.61
N SER A 471 -18.06 2.59 25.28
CA SER A 471 -17.90 3.64 26.27
C SER A 471 -19.01 3.48 27.31
N GLY A 472 -18.61 3.34 28.58
CA GLY A 472 -19.54 3.22 29.69
C GLY A 472 -20.36 4.49 29.85
N LYS A 473 -21.51 4.58 29.15
CA LYS A 473 -22.67 5.38 29.54
C LYS A 473 -23.95 4.69 29.07
N GLY A 474 -24.57 3.99 30.02
CA GLY A 474 -26.02 3.80 30.09
C GLY A 474 -26.63 2.91 29.01
N VAL A 475 -26.81 1.63 29.36
CA VAL A 475 -27.90 0.81 28.81
C VAL A 475 -29.19 1.62 28.94
N THR A 476 -29.81 1.96 27.81
CA THR A 476 -31.20 2.43 27.80
C THR A 476 -32.04 1.25 27.33
N GLU A 477 -32.46 0.41 28.28
CA GLU A 477 -33.59 -0.49 28.06
C GLU A 477 -34.84 0.39 27.91
N VAL A 478 -35.47 0.34 26.73
CA VAL A 478 -36.82 0.87 26.56
C VAL A 478 -37.75 -0.32 26.65
N SER A 479 -38.54 -0.32 27.71
CA SER A 479 -39.66 -1.24 28.01
C SER A 479 -40.73 -1.26 26.93
#